data_AF-A0A537TTT6-F1
#
_entry.id   AF-A0A537TTT6-F1
#
_cell.length_a   1.000
_cell.length_b   1.000
_cell.length_c   1.000
_cell.angle_alpha   90.00
_cell.angle_beta   90.00
_cell.angle_gamma   90.00
#
_symmetry.space_group_name_H-M   'P 1'
#
loop_
_entity.id
_entity.type
_entity.pdbx_description
1 polymer ?
#
loop_
_entity_poly.entity_id
_entity_poly.type
_entity_poly.pdbx_seq_one_letter_code
_entity_poly.pdbx_strand_id
1 'polypeptide(L)'
;EGFHAVDEHFRTAPFARNLPVLMGLLGVWYNDFFGAQTVAVLPYDQYLKRFPAYLQQLTMESNGKHVTIAGTPVAHQSGPVYWGEPGTNGQHSFYQLIHQGTRLIPCDFIAFTQPLNALGRHHDLLLANVFAQTEALAFGKTPEQVKAEGTPDRLVPHRVCEGNRPSNTILMDRLTPAALGKLVALYEHSVFTQGTIWEIDSFDQWGVELGKVLAQRIIPELESKSEPKLGHDSSTNNLIRRYRSRKGAM
;
A
#
# COMPACT_ATOMS: atom_id res chain seq x y z
N GLU A 1 23.88 0.81 9.45
CA GLU A 1 24.45 0.35 8.16
C GLU A 1 23.42 0.26 7.04
N GLY A 2 22.33 -0.52 7.18
CA GLY A 2 21.32 -0.69 6.11
C GLY A 2 20.67 0.61 5.60
N PHE A 3 20.09 1.40 6.51
CA PHE A 3 19.51 2.72 6.21
C PHE A 3 20.56 3.64 5.56
N HIS A 4 21.68 3.86 6.26
CA HIS A 4 22.77 4.73 5.80
C HIS A 4 23.27 4.41 4.39
N ALA A 5 23.32 3.12 3.99
CA ALA A 5 23.71 2.75 2.63
C ALA A 5 22.72 3.27 1.57
N VAL A 6 21.42 3.26 1.87
CA VAL A 6 20.41 3.85 0.97
C VAL A 6 20.41 5.37 1.06
N ASP A 7 20.66 5.95 2.23
CA ASP A 7 20.79 7.41 2.38
C ASP A 7 21.92 7.96 1.50
N GLU A 8 23.09 7.32 1.53
CA GLU A 8 24.23 7.70 0.71
C GLU A 8 23.96 7.48 -0.78
N HIS A 9 23.28 6.38 -1.14
CA HIS A 9 22.84 6.14 -2.52
C HIS A 9 21.87 7.24 -2.99
N PHE A 10 20.87 7.56 -2.19
CA PHE A 10 19.88 8.59 -2.49
C PHE A 10 20.53 9.97 -2.66
N ARG A 11 21.49 10.31 -1.79
CA ARG A 11 22.20 11.58 -1.79
C ARG A 11 23.14 11.77 -2.98
N THR A 12 23.76 10.69 -3.47
CA THR A 12 24.90 10.79 -4.40
C THR A 12 24.67 10.19 -5.78
N ALA A 13 23.74 9.23 -5.92
CA ALA A 13 23.50 8.59 -7.21
C ALA A 13 22.77 9.55 -8.16
N PRO A 14 23.17 9.62 -9.45
CA PRO A 14 22.43 10.36 -10.47
C PRO A 14 20.97 9.88 -10.55
N PHE A 15 20.01 10.80 -10.73
CA PHE A 15 18.57 10.47 -10.68
C PHE A 15 18.15 9.30 -11.57
N ALA A 16 18.71 9.18 -12.78
CA ALA A 16 18.43 8.06 -13.69
C ALA A 16 18.88 6.67 -13.18
N ARG A 17 19.67 6.62 -12.10
CA ARG A 17 20.14 5.39 -11.43
C ARG A 17 19.82 5.39 -9.92
N ASN A 18 19.02 6.35 -9.47
CA ASN A 18 18.67 6.53 -8.08
C ASN A 18 17.35 5.81 -7.81
N LEU A 19 17.41 4.71 -7.06
CA LEU A 19 16.30 3.76 -6.94
C LEU A 19 15.08 4.38 -6.23
N PRO A 20 15.23 5.06 -5.07
CA PRO A 20 14.12 5.80 -4.47
C PRO A 20 13.51 6.86 -5.40
N VAL A 21 14.33 7.59 -6.17
CA VAL A 21 13.83 8.60 -7.13
C VAL A 21 13.02 7.94 -8.23
N LEU A 22 13.53 6.89 -8.86
CA LEU A 22 12.82 6.16 -9.91
C LEU A 22 11.50 5.57 -9.40
N MET A 23 11.49 4.98 -8.20
CA MET A 23 10.27 4.49 -7.57
C MET A 23 9.27 5.61 -7.29
N GLY A 24 9.74 6.76 -6.77
CA GLY A 24 8.89 7.92 -6.54
C GLY A 24 8.28 8.47 -7.84
N LEU A 25 9.07 8.57 -8.91
CA LEU A 25 8.61 9.01 -10.22
C LEU A 25 7.59 8.04 -10.85
N LEU A 26 7.77 6.73 -10.69
CA LEU A 26 6.77 5.74 -11.11
C LEU A 26 5.47 5.86 -10.29
N GLY A 27 5.58 6.17 -9.00
CA GLY A 27 4.44 6.48 -8.13
C GLY A 27 3.63 7.67 -8.66
N VAL A 28 4.30 8.80 -8.91
CA VAL A 28 3.68 10.00 -9.52
C VAL A 28 3.09 9.67 -10.89
N TRP A 29 3.82 8.93 -11.72
CA TRP A 29 3.38 8.56 -13.07
C TRP A 29 2.02 7.83 -13.05
N TYR A 30 1.91 6.76 -12.27
CA TYR A 30 0.67 5.98 -12.22
C TYR A 30 -0.45 6.71 -11.48
N ASN A 31 -0.13 7.47 -10.42
CA ASN A 31 -1.13 8.22 -9.66
C ASN A 31 -1.73 9.37 -10.50
N ASP A 32 -0.88 10.24 -11.04
CA ASP A 32 -1.30 11.52 -11.62
C ASP A 32 -1.72 11.38 -13.08
N PHE A 33 -1.10 10.46 -13.83
CA PHE A 33 -1.34 10.32 -15.28
C PHE A 33 -2.22 9.12 -15.63
N PHE A 34 -2.23 8.06 -14.81
CA PHE A 34 -3.10 6.89 -15.00
C PHE A 34 -4.26 6.82 -14.00
N GLY A 35 -4.31 7.72 -13.02
CA GLY A 35 -5.36 7.74 -12.00
C GLY A 35 -5.37 6.51 -11.10
N ALA A 36 -4.22 5.84 -10.93
CA ALA A 36 -4.09 4.67 -10.07
C ALA A 36 -4.10 5.09 -8.59
N GLN A 37 -5.27 4.98 -7.95
CA GLN A 37 -5.51 5.45 -6.58
C GLN A 37 -4.86 4.59 -5.49
N THR A 38 -4.33 3.41 -5.83
CA THR A 38 -3.82 2.45 -4.85
C THR A 38 -2.54 1.77 -5.32
N VAL A 39 -1.64 1.47 -4.39
CA VAL A 39 -0.43 0.67 -4.62
C VAL A 39 -0.45 -0.56 -3.71
N ALA A 40 -0.23 -1.74 -4.29
CA ALA A 40 -0.15 -2.98 -3.52
C ALA A 40 1.30 -3.33 -3.19
N VAL A 41 1.62 -3.56 -1.92
CA VAL A 41 2.95 -4.03 -1.48
C VAL A 41 2.85 -5.49 -1.04
N LEU A 42 3.58 -6.36 -1.73
CA LEU A 42 3.37 -7.80 -1.74
C LEU A 42 4.69 -8.51 -1.37
N PRO A 43 5.06 -8.54 -0.08
CA PRO A 43 6.28 -9.21 0.35
C PRO A 43 6.10 -10.73 0.36
N TYR A 44 6.91 -11.45 -0.42
CA TYR A 44 6.99 -12.91 -0.39
C TYR A 44 7.98 -13.35 0.68
N ASP A 45 7.70 -12.92 1.92
CA ASP A 45 8.37 -13.35 3.14
C ASP A 45 7.40 -13.18 4.32
N GLN A 46 7.14 -14.26 5.05
CA GLN A 46 6.17 -14.26 6.14
C GLN A 46 6.59 -13.39 7.34
N TYR A 47 7.90 -13.17 7.53
CA TYR A 47 8.40 -12.26 8.58
C TYR A 47 8.05 -10.80 8.27
N LEU A 48 7.80 -10.46 7.00
CA LEU A 48 7.36 -9.14 6.56
C LEU A 48 5.84 -8.97 6.54
N LYS A 49 5.06 -9.84 7.20
CA LYS A 49 3.58 -9.74 7.24
C LYS A 49 3.02 -8.39 7.72
N ARG A 50 3.79 -7.61 8.49
CA ARG A 50 3.40 -6.27 8.96
C ARG A 50 4.04 -5.14 8.15
N PHE A 51 4.88 -5.44 7.18
CA PHE A 51 5.55 -4.44 6.36
C PHE A 51 4.57 -3.60 5.53
N PRO A 52 3.52 -4.16 4.89
CA PRO A 52 2.51 -3.34 4.23
C PRO A 52 1.77 -2.40 5.20
N ALA A 53 1.49 -2.85 6.42
CA ALA A 53 0.85 -2.03 7.45
C ALA A 53 1.77 -0.93 8.01
N TYR A 54 3.08 -1.18 8.06
CA TYR A 54 4.06 -0.14 8.37
C TYR A 54 4.11 0.92 7.27
N LEU A 55 4.14 0.48 6.00
CA LEU A 55 4.16 1.38 4.85
C LEU A 55 2.86 2.18 4.69
N GLN A 56 1.72 1.65 5.13
CA GLN A 56 0.46 2.43 5.19
C GLN A 56 0.65 3.73 5.96
N GLN A 57 1.25 3.66 7.15
CA GLN A 57 1.52 4.85 7.94
C GLN A 57 2.54 5.75 7.22
N LEU A 58 3.71 5.19 6.86
CA LEU A 58 4.79 5.95 6.23
C LEU A 58 4.35 6.71 4.97
N THR A 59 3.52 6.09 4.13
CA THR A 59 3.12 6.67 2.84
C THR A 59 1.90 7.58 2.99
N MET A 60 0.84 7.10 3.65
CA MET A 60 -0.46 7.78 3.66
C MET A 60 -0.49 8.92 4.68
N GLU A 61 0.16 8.79 5.83
CA GLU A 61 0.25 9.88 6.82
C GLU A 61 1.16 11.00 6.31
N SER A 62 2.27 10.66 5.64
CA SER A 62 3.16 11.64 5.02
C SER A 62 2.51 12.37 3.85
N ASN A 63 2.05 11.64 2.83
CA ASN A 63 1.66 12.25 1.55
C ASN A 63 0.14 12.41 1.34
N GLY A 64 -0.69 12.01 2.30
CA GLY A 64 -2.15 12.21 2.28
C GLY A 64 -2.55 13.66 2.54
N LYS A 65 -2.02 14.60 1.75
CA LYS A 65 -2.15 16.06 1.95
C LYS A 65 -2.89 16.70 0.78
N HIS A 66 -3.54 17.84 1.04
CA HIS A 66 -4.27 18.59 0.02
C HIS A 66 -3.83 20.06 -0.10
N VAL A 67 -2.80 20.45 0.65
CA VAL A 67 -2.25 21.81 0.70
C VAL A 67 -0.74 21.73 0.48
N THR A 68 -0.23 22.60 -0.38
CA THR A 68 1.20 22.75 -0.64
C THR A 68 1.90 23.43 0.54
N ILE A 69 3.22 23.39 0.57
CA ILE A 69 4.05 24.11 1.55
C ILE A 69 3.80 25.64 1.48
N ALA A 70 3.38 26.15 0.32
CA ALA A 70 3.01 27.56 0.15
C ALA A 70 1.62 27.92 0.73
N GLY A 71 0.87 26.93 1.25
CA GLY A 71 -0.46 27.14 1.82
C GLY A 71 -1.59 27.19 0.79
N THR A 72 -1.34 26.79 -0.45
CA THR A 72 -2.35 26.74 -1.52
C THR A 72 -2.87 25.30 -1.72
N PRO A 73 -4.11 25.10 -2.19
CA PRO A 73 -4.59 23.78 -2.55
C PRO A 73 -3.74 23.13 -3.65
N VAL A 74 -3.48 21.83 -3.53
CA VAL A 74 -2.83 21.06 -4.61
C VAL A 74 -3.73 20.97 -5.85
N ALA A 75 -3.15 21.06 -7.05
CA ALA A 75 -3.89 20.99 -8.32
C ALA A 75 -4.05 19.57 -8.88
N HIS A 76 -3.43 18.58 -8.22
CA HIS A 76 -3.33 17.18 -8.67
C HIS A 76 -3.69 16.23 -7.52
N GLN A 77 -3.74 14.93 -7.79
CA GLN A 77 -3.80 13.93 -6.72
C GLN A 77 -2.47 13.94 -5.93
N SER A 78 -2.52 13.59 -4.65
CA SER A 78 -1.34 13.41 -3.80
C SER A 78 -1.16 11.93 -3.46
N GLY A 79 -0.77 11.58 -2.23
CA GLY A 79 -0.42 10.20 -1.86
C GLY A 79 -1.54 9.18 -2.13
N PRO A 80 -1.23 8.06 -2.82
CA PRO A 80 -2.20 6.99 -3.05
C PRO A 80 -2.41 6.12 -1.80
N VAL A 81 -3.42 5.25 -1.82
CA VAL A 81 -3.68 4.28 -0.75
C VAL A 81 -2.72 3.08 -0.89
N TYR A 82 -1.85 2.88 0.08
CA TYR A 82 -1.00 1.70 0.16
C TYR A 82 -1.69 0.56 0.91
N TRP A 83 -1.56 -0.66 0.43
CA TRP A 83 -2.13 -1.84 1.08
C TRP A 83 -1.41 -3.12 0.66
N GLY A 84 -1.68 -4.23 1.34
CA GLY A 84 -1.15 -5.53 0.93
C GLY A 84 -1.04 -6.53 2.06
N GLU A 85 -0.67 -7.75 1.69
CA GLU A 85 -0.46 -8.91 2.56
C GLU A 85 0.70 -9.72 1.99
N PRO A 86 1.39 -10.54 2.81
CA PRO A 86 2.49 -11.34 2.31
C PRO A 86 2.02 -12.38 1.27
N GLY A 87 2.91 -12.68 0.33
CA GLY A 87 2.77 -13.83 -0.56
C GLY A 87 3.05 -15.14 0.20
N THR A 88 2.37 -16.25 -0.09
CA THR A 88 1.36 -16.45 -1.15
C THR A 88 -0.08 -16.17 -0.69
N ASN A 89 -0.30 -15.79 0.58
CA ASN A 89 -1.63 -15.57 1.15
C ASN A 89 -2.48 -14.57 0.33
N GLY A 90 -1.87 -13.46 -0.09
CA GLY A 90 -2.55 -12.45 -0.93
C GLY A 90 -3.07 -13.01 -2.26
N GLN A 91 -2.40 -14.02 -2.83
CA GLN A 91 -2.83 -14.67 -4.07
C GLN A 91 -4.20 -15.34 -3.95
N HIS A 92 -4.49 -15.86 -2.75
CA HIS A 92 -5.74 -16.55 -2.44
C HIS A 92 -6.79 -15.63 -1.81
N SER A 93 -6.55 -14.31 -1.81
CA SER A 93 -7.47 -13.32 -1.24
C SER A 93 -7.94 -12.31 -2.30
N PHE A 94 -7.04 -11.51 -2.85
CA PHE A 94 -7.40 -10.34 -3.64
C PHE A 94 -6.73 -10.26 -5.02
N TYR A 95 -5.84 -11.20 -5.36
CA TYR A 95 -5.20 -11.23 -6.69
C TYR A 95 -6.20 -11.43 -7.83
N GLN A 96 -7.37 -12.02 -7.57
CA GLN A 96 -8.48 -12.06 -8.53
C GLN A 96 -8.83 -10.65 -9.03
N LEU A 97 -8.94 -9.68 -8.11
CA LEU A 97 -9.20 -8.29 -8.47
C LEU A 97 -7.98 -7.67 -9.15
N ILE A 98 -6.77 -7.99 -8.70
CA ILE A 98 -5.55 -7.46 -9.33
C ILE A 98 -5.45 -7.94 -10.78
N HIS A 99 -5.78 -9.19 -11.11
CA HIS A 99 -5.63 -9.76 -12.46
C HIS A 99 -6.78 -9.45 -13.42
N GLN A 100 -8.02 -9.55 -12.95
CA GLN A 100 -9.22 -9.45 -13.81
C GLN A 100 -10.21 -8.36 -13.36
N GLY A 101 -9.86 -7.58 -12.33
CA GLY A 101 -10.67 -6.46 -11.89
C GLY A 101 -10.52 -5.24 -12.79
N THR A 102 -11.41 -4.27 -12.62
CA THR A 102 -11.48 -3.04 -13.41
C THR A 102 -10.60 -1.91 -12.86
N ARG A 103 -9.71 -2.21 -11.92
CA ARG A 103 -8.79 -1.24 -11.30
C ARG A 103 -7.37 -1.48 -11.79
N LEU A 104 -6.66 -0.40 -12.08
CA LEU A 104 -5.21 -0.40 -12.27
C LEU A 104 -4.55 -0.27 -10.91
N ILE A 105 -3.73 -1.25 -10.54
CA ILE A 105 -3.07 -1.32 -9.23
C ILE A 105 -1.59 -1.64 -9.48
N PRO A 106 -0.71 -0.64 -9.47
CA PRO A 106 0.73 -0.87 -9.43
C PRO A 106 1.10 -1.73 -8.21
N CYS A 107 1.95 -2.72 -8.43
CA CYS A 107 2.33 -3.70 -7.41
C CYS A 107 3.84 -3.71 -7.15
N ASP A 108 4.26 -3.62 -5.90
CA ASP A 108 5.64 -3.86 -5.50
C ASP A 108 5.77 -5.28 -4.92
N PHE A 109 6.44 -6.16 -5.66
CA PHE A 109 6.81 -7.49 -5.20
C PHE A 109 8.16 -7.42 -4.50
N ILE A 110 8.23 -7.90 -3.26
CA ILE A 110 9.48 -7.94 -2.48
C ILE A 110 9.81 -9.40 -2.18
N ALA A 111 11.00 -9.86 -2.54
CA ALA A 111 11.41 -11.25 -2.33
C ALA A 111 12.90 -11.36 -1.97
N PHE A 112 13.28 -12.50 -1.40
CA PHE A 112 14.65 -12.81 -1.02
C PHE A 112 15.13 -14.08 -1.72
N THR A 113 16.35 -14.09 -2.26
CA THR A 113 16.90 -15.28 -2.94
C THR A 113 17.21 -16.42 -1.96
N GLN A 114 17.54 -16.10 -0.72
CA GLN A 114 17.93 -17.06 0.31
C GLN A 114 16.90 -17.10 1.45
N PRO A 115 16.41 -18.28 1.86
CA PRO A 115 15.51 -18.40 2.98
C PRO A 115 16.23 -18.16 4.31
N LEU A 116 15.49 -17.71 5.32
CA LEU A 116 15.93 -17.81 6.71
C LEU A 116 15.83 -19.24 7.25
N ASN A 117 14.83 -20.00 6.79
CA ASN A 117 14.58 -21.39 7.16
C ASN A 117 14.57 -22.26 5.90
N ALA A 118 15.65 -22.99 5.64
CA ALA A 118 15.74 -23.89 4.49
C ALA A 118 14.93 -25.17 4.74
N LEU A 119 13.75 -25.27 4.12
CA LEU A 119 12.87 -26.44 4.21
C LEU A 119 12.62 -27.02 2.81
N GLY A 120 13.46 -27.97 2.42
CA GLY A 120 13.37 -28.64 1.11
C GLY A 120 13.21 -27.63 -0.03
N ARG A 121 12.17 -27.82 -0.85
CA ARG A 121 11.84 -26.98 -2.01
C ARG A 121 10.86 -25.84 -1.73
N HIS A 122 10.55 -25.54 -0.46
CA HIS A 122 9.54 -24.53 -0.13
C HIS A 122 9.91 -23.14 -0.66
N HIS A 123 11.19 -22.76 -0.56
CA HIS A 123 11.64 -21.44 -1.01
C HIS A 123 11.61 -21.29 -2.53
N ASP A 124 11.96 -22.34 -3.26
CA ASP A 124 11.87 -22.36 -4.72
C ASP A 124 10.41 -22.22 -5.18
N LEU A 125 9.48 -22.91 -4.52
CA LEU A 125 8.04 -22.76 -4.80
C LEU A 125 7.54 -21.34 -4.52
N LEU A 126 8.04 -20.70 -3.46
CA LEU A 126 7.72 -19.31 -3.13
C LEU A 126 8.22 -18.34 -4.21
N LEU A 127 9.48 -18.46 -4.64
CA LEU A 127 10.05 -17.60 -5.68
C LEU A 127 9.44 -17.86 -7.07
N ALA A 128 9.14 -19.12 -7.40
CA ALA A 128 8.42 -19.45 -8.64
C ALA A 128 7.09 -18.69 -8.72
N ASN A 129 6.40 -18.55 -7.59
CA ASN A 129 5.19 -17.76 -7.50
C ASN A 129 5.42 -16.25 -7.70
N VAL A 130 6.51 -15.67 -7.17
CA VAL A 130 6.85 -14.24 -7.43
C VAL A 130 7.02 -13.98 -8.91
N PHE A 131 7.86 -14.80 -9.57
CA PHE A 131 8.18 -14.63 -10.98
C PHE A 131 6.96 -14.87 -11.87
N ALA A 132 6.20 -15.94 -11.61
CA ALA A 132 4.99 -16.23 -12.36
C ALA A 132 3.91 -15.14 -12.21
N GLN A 133 3.75 -14.56 -11.01
CA GLN A 133 2.74 -13.52 -10.79
C GLN A 133 3.09 -12.21 -11.50
N THR A 134 4.34 -11.77 -11.42
CA THR A 134 4.81 -10.56 -12.09
C THR A 134 4.76 -10.70 -13.62
N GLU A 135 5.13 -11.88 -14.15
CA GLU A 135 4.97 -12.22 -15.56
C GLU A 135 3.49 -12.22 -15.99
N ALA A 136 2.62 -12.90 -15.22
CA ALA A 136 1.19 -12.97 -15.52
C ALA A 136 0.50 -11.59 -15.51
N LEU A 137 0.90 -10.70 -14.60
CA LEU A 137 0.40 -9.32 -14.56
C LEU A 137 0.82 -8.53 -15.81
N ALA A 138 2.07 -8.70 -16.25
CA ALA A 138 2.57 -7.99 -17.42
C ALA A 138 1.91 -8.49 -18.73
N PHE A 139 1.85 -9.80 -18.93
CA PHE A 139 1.53 -10.38 -20.25
C PHE A 139 0.14 -10.98 -20.36
N GLY A 140 -0.51 -11.29 -19.23
CA GLY A 140 -1.84 -11.88 -19.24
C GLY A 140 -1.91 -13.23 -19.95
N LYS A 141 -3.09 -13.53 -20.50
CA LYS A 141 -3.38 -14.72 -21.29
C LYS A 141 -4.51 -14.43 -22.28
N THR A 142 -4.23 -14.56 -23.57
CA THR A 142 -5.17 -14.18 -24.65
C THR A 142 -6.28 -15.22 -24.84
N PRO A 143 -7.40 -14.85 -25.51
CA PRO A 143 -8.47 -15.80 -25.83
C PRO A 143 -7.99 -17.03 -26.62
N GLU A 144 -7.03 -16.86 -27.53
CA GLU A 144 -6.45 -17.93 -28.35
C GLU A 144 -5.67 -18.93 -27.48
N GLN A 145 -4.86 -18.41 -26.55
CA GLN A 145 -4.12 -19.24 -25.60
C GLN A 145 -5.08 -20.01 -24.68
N VAL A 146 -6.14 -19.36 -24.18
CA VAL A 146 -7.18 -20.01 -23.38
C VAL A 146 -7.90 -21.11 -24.16
N LYS A 147 -8.22 -20.88 -25.44
CA LYS A 147 -8.83 -21.90 -26.31
C LYS A 147 -7.90 -23.07 -26.58
N ALA A 148 -6.61 -22.82 -26.79
CA ALA A 148 -5.60 -23.85 -27.01
C ALA A 148 -5.44 -24.81 -25.81
N GLU A 149 -5.79 -24.37 -24.60
CA GLU A 149 -5.86 -25.22 -23.40
C GLU A 149 -7.09 -26.16 -23.35
N GLY A 150 -7.95 -26.14 -24.37
CA GLY A 150 -9.18 -26.94 -24.41
C GLY A 150 -10.34 -26.32 -23.63
N THR A 151 -10.31 -25.02 -23.36
CA THR A 151 -11.41 -24.32 -22.69
C THR A 151 -12.67 -24.29 -23.57
N PRO A 152 -13.84 -24.70 -23.07
CA PRO A 152 -15.11 -24.51 -23.79
C PRO A 152 -15.33 -23.04 -24.16
N ASP A 153 -15.78 -22.73 -25.37
CA ASP A 153 -15.91 -21.35 -25.88
C ASP A 153 -16.65 -20.40 -24.92
N ARG A 154 -17.73 -20.88 -24.29
CA ARG A 154 -18.52 -20.11 -23.32
C ARG A 154 -17.72 -19.66 -22.08
N LEU A 155 -16.62 -20.34 -21.75
CA LEU A 155 -15.77 -20.06 -20.60
C LEU A 155 -14.54 -19.23 -20.96
N VAL A 156 -14.23 -19.09 -22.25
CA VAL A 156 -13.04 -18.34 -22.71
C VAL A 156 -13.01 -16.92 -22.15
N PRO A 157 -14.08 -16.10 -22.24
CA PRO A 157 -14.04 -14.72 -21.75
C PRO A 157 -13.77 -14.61 -20.24
N HIS A 158 -14.12 -15.63 -19.46
CA HIS A 158 -13.92 -15.66 -18.01
C HIS A 158 -12.50 -16.06 -17.61
N ARG A 159 -11.74 -16.70 -18.50
CA ARG A 159 -10.37 -17.18 -18.26
C ARG A 159 -9.29 -16.30 -18.91
N VAL A 160 -9.69 -15.31 -19.71
CA VAL A 160 -8.77 -14.32 -20.27
C VAL A 160 -8.23 -13.44 -19.14
N CYS A 161 -6.93 -13.22 -19.16
CA CYS A 161 -6.28 -12.20 -18.34
C CYS A 161 -5.72 -11.14 -19.29
N GLU A 162 -6.13 -9.89 -19.14
CA GLU A 162 -5.77 -8.83 -20.10
C GLU A 162 -4.29 -8.46 -20.05
N GLY A 163 -3.59 -8.75 -18.94
CA GLY A 163 -2.21 -8.32 -18.72
C GLY A 163 -2.12 -6.80 -18.61
N ASN A 164 -0.97 -6.23 -18.99
CA ASN A 164 -0.68 -4.80 -18.94
C ASN A 164 -0.91 -4.18 -17.54
N ARG A 165 -0.56 -4.95 -16.50
CA ARG A 165 -0.65 -4.52 -15.10
C ARG A 165 0.77 -4.34 -14.55
N PRO A 166 1.14 -3.12 -14.14
CA PRO A 166 2.52 -2.80 -13.82
C PRO A 166 2.94 -3.37 -12.47
N SER A 167 4.20 -3.84 -12.40
CA SER A 167 4.82 -4.23 -11.14
C SER A 167 6.30 -3.86 -11.09
N ASN A 168 6.79 -3.59 -9.88
CA ASN A 168 8.22 -3.61 -9.56
C ASN A 168 8.55 -4.93 -8.87
N THR A 169 9.73 -5.48 -9.13
CA THR A 169 10.26 -6.65 -8.42
C THR A 169 11.54 -6.27 -7.71
N ILE A 170 11.49 -6.18 -6.38
CA ILE A 170 12.62 -5.91 -5.50
C ILE A 170 13.11 -7.27 -4.97
N LEU A 171 14.21 -7.75 -5.56
CA LEU A 171 14.85 -9.00 -5.18
C LEU A 171 16.15 -8.72 -4.41
N MET A 172 16.23 -9.18 -3.18
CA MET A 172 17.41 -9.03 -2.32
C MET A 172 18.01 -10.40 -1.95
N ASP A 173 19.24 -10.43 -1.44
CA ASP A 173 19.89 -11.71 -1.14
C ASP A 173 19.18 -12.46 -0.02
N ARG A 174 19.06 -11.85 1.16
CA ARG A 174 18.51 -12.47 2.37
C ARG A 174 17.92 -11.41 3.29
N LEU A 175 16.84 -11.74 4.01
CA LEU A 175 16.25 -10.86 5.02
C LEU A 175 17.14 -10.75 6.26
N THR A 176 18.14 -9.87 6.21
CA THR A 176 18.99 -9.49 7.33
C THR A 176 18.52 -8.17 7.94
N PRO A 177 18.98 -7.79 9.15
CA PRO A 177 18.68 -6.47 9.72
C PRO A 177 19.11 -5.31 8.78
N ALA A 178 20.25 -5.46 8.10
CA ALA A 178 20.70 -4.50 7.10
C ALA A 178 19.79 -4.46 5.87
N ALA A 179 19.30 -5.61 5.39
CA ALA A 179 18.36 -5.67 4.26
C ALA A 179 17.02 -5.02 4.61
N LEU A 180 16.48 -5.28 5.81
CA LEU A 180 15.29 -4.61 6.29
C LEU A 180 15.48 -3.09 6.35
N GLY A 181 16.61 -2.62 6.88
CA GLY A 181 16.91 -1.19 6.91
C GLY A 181 17.02 -0.55 5.53
N LYS A 182 17.54 -1.28 4.54
CA LYS A 182 17.55 -0.81 3.14
C LYS A 182 16.13 -0.70 2.57
N LEU A 183 15.27 -1.68 2.85
CA LEU A 183 13.87 -1.63 2.39
C LEU A 183 13.12 -0.44 2.99
N VAL A 184 13.27 -0.21 4.29
CA VAL A 184 12.61 0.93 4.95
C VAL A 184 13.08 2.25 4.35
N ALA A 185 14.40 2.50 4.32
CA ALA A 185 14.97 3.73 3.78
C ALA A 185 14.64 3.94 2.29
N LEU A 186 14.52 2.86 1.51
CA LEU A 186 14.09 2.93 0.12
C LEU A 186 12.69 3.55 -0.02
N TYR A 187 11.74 3.10 0.81
CA TYR A 187 10.39 3.66 0.82
C TYR A 187 10.33 5.06 1.43
N GLU A 188 11.10 5.36 2.48
CA GLU A 188 11.20 6.71 3.06
C GLU A 188 11.61 7.74 2.00
N HIS A 189 12.67 7.47 1.25
CA HIS A 189 13.17 8.37 0.20
C HIS A 189 12.25 8.41 -1.05
N SER A 190 11.53 7.33 -1.35
CA SER A 190 10.50 7.32 -2.40
C SER A 190 9.32 8.21 -2.02
N VAL A 191 8.85 8.14 -0.77
CA VAL A 191 7.80 9.02 -0.22
C VAL A 191 8.25 10.48 -0.25
N PHE A 192 9.49 10.75 0.17
CA PHE A 192 10.07 12.10 0.10
C PHE A 192 10.14 12.63 -1.35
N THR A 193 10.55 11.80 -2.30
CA THR A 193 10.60 12.19 -3.72
C THR A 193 9.22 12.59 -4.22
N GLN A 194 8.18 11.80 -3.94
CA GLN A 194 6.80 12.09 -4.34
C GLN A 194 6.29 13.39 -3.69
N GLY A 195 6.48 13.54 -2.38
CA GLY A 195 6.05 14.73 -1.64
C GLY A 195 6.72 16.01 -2.12
N THR A 196 8.00 15.93 -2.47
CA THR A 196 8.75 17.05 -3.05
C THR A 196 8.17 17.48 -4.40
N ILE A 197 7.81 16.54 -5.26
CA ILE A 197 7.21 16.83 -6.58
C ILE A 197 5.83 17.49 -6.43
N TRP A 198 5.04 17.05 -5.47
CA TRP A 198 3.72 17.63 -5.18
C TRP A 198 3.79 18.91 -4.34
N GLU A 199 4.99 19.34 -3.94
CA GLU A 199 5.24 20.52 -3.09
C GLU A 199 4.46 20.48 -1.76
N ILE A 200 4.29 19.29 -1.16
CA ILE A 200 3.59 19.10 0.11
C ILE A 200 4.56 18.88 1.28
N ASP A 201 4.11 19.15 2.51
CA ASP A 201 4.86 18.77 3.70
C ASP A 201 4.59 17.29 4.04
N SER A 202 5.56 16.41 3.74
CA SER A 202 5.51 14.98 4.06
C SER A 202 5.75 14.63 5.53
N PHE A 203 6.00 15.62 6.39
CA PHE A 203 6.49 15.42 7.75
C PHE A 203 5.55 15.95 8.84
N ASP A 204 4.45 16.62 8.47
CA ASP A 204 3.37 16.98 9.39
C ASP A 204 2.21 15.96 9.39
N GLN A 205 1.28 16.11 10.35
CA GLN A 205 0.07 15.26 10.43
C GLN A 205 -1.13 15.98 11.08
N TRP A 206 -1.40 17.24 10.73
CA TRP A 206 -2.47 18.05 11.34
C TRP A 206 -3.87 17.42 11.24
N GLY A 207 -4.12 16.58 10.23
CA GLY A 207 -5.41 15.93 9.99
C GLY A 207 -5.92 15.06 11.16
N VAL A 208 -5.05 14.63 12.09
CA VAL A 208 -5.45 13.77 13.22
C VAL A 208 -5.99 14.56 14.43
N GLU A 209 -5.81 15.88 14.47
CA GLU A 209 -6.12 16.68 15.65
C GLU A 209 -7.62 16.84 15.90
N LEU A 210 -8.40 17.06 14.84
CA LEU A 210 -9.85 17.24 14.95
C LEU A 210 -10.52 16.04 15.62
N GLY A 211 -10.14 14.81 15.23
CA GLY A 211 -10.65 13.58 15.84
C GLY A 211 -10.37 13.49 17.34
N LYS A 212 -9.17 13.89 17.77
CA LYS A 212 -8.78 13.92 19.19
C LYS A 212 -9.63 14.92 19.99
N VAL A 213 -9.83 16.13 19.46
CA VAL A 213 -10.66 17.16 20.11
C VAL A 213 -12.12 16.73 20.21
N LEU A 214 -12.68 16.17 19.13
CA LEU A 214 -14.06 15.67 19.14
C LEU A 214 -14.25 14.52 20.11
N ALA A 215 -13.31 13.58 20.17
CA ALA A 215 -13.34 12.49 21.14
C ALA A 215 -13.33 13.01 22.59
N GLN A 216 -12.45 13.97 22.91
CA GLN A 216 -12.41 14.59 24.24
C GLN A 216 -13.72 15.30 24.63
N ARG A 217 -14.45 15.86 23.67
CA ARG A 217 -15.79 16.45 23.91
C ARG A 217 -16.86 15.39 24.17
N ILE A 218 -16.79 14.26 23.47
CA ILE A 218 -17.79 13.18 23.55
C ILE A 218 -17.59 12.31 24.81
N ILE A 219 -16.36 12.08 25.28
CA ILE A 219 -16.06 11.27 26.48
C ILE A 219 -16.95 11.64 27.69
N PRO A 220 -17.03 12.90 28.15
CA PRO A 220 -17.86 13.26 29.29
C PRO A 220 -19.36 13.03 29.04
N GLU A 221 -19.83 13.12 27.78
CA GLU A 221 -21.22 12.83 27.42
C GLU A 221 -21.51 11.32 27.49
N LEU A 222 -20.55 10.46 27.14
CA LEU A 222 -20.67 9.00 27.29
C LEU A 222 -20.59 8.55 28.76
N GLU A 223 -19.86 9.29 29.59
CA GLU A 223 -19.62 8.96 31.01
C GLU A 223 -20.62 9.60 31.97
N SER A 224 -21.38 10.60 31.52
CA SER A 224 -22.39 11.28 32.34
C SER A 224 -23.36 10.28 32.98
N LYS A 225 -23.68 10.43 34.27
CA LYS A 225 -24.64 9.55 34.95
C LYS A 225 -26.08 9.81 34.52
N SER A 226 -26.44 11.07 34.29
CA SER A 226 -27.73 11.49 33.76
C SER A 226 -27.66 11.72 32.25
N GLU A 227 -28.82 11.75 31.58
CA GLU A 227 -28.90 12.08 30.16
C GLU A 227 -28.32 13.49 29.91
N PRO A 228 -27.21 13.62 29.16
CA PRO A 228 -26.61 14.91 28.88
C PRO A 228 -27.40 15.67 27.81
N LYS A 229 -27.28 17.01 27.82
CA LYS A 229 -27.72 17.82 26.68
C LYS A 229 -26.68 17.69 25.56
N LEU A 230 -27.05 16.99 24.49
CA LEU A 230 -26.17 16.78 23.33
C LEU A 230 -26.31 17.91 22.31
N GLY A 231 -25.17 18.35 21.76
CA GLY A 231 -25.07 19.44 20.79
C GLY A 231 -24.58 19.03 19.40
N HIS A 232 -24.51 17.72 19.11
CA HIS A 232 -24.01 17.20 17.82
C HIS A 232 -25.14 17.06 16.79
N ASP A 233 -24.80 16.53 15.62
CA ASP A 233 -25.77 16.13 14.60
C ASP A 233 -26.66 14.97 15.08
N SER A 234 -27.74 14.71 14.35
CA SER A 234 -28.73 13.70 14.72
C SER A 234 -28.17 12.28 14.73
N SER A 235 -27.18 11.95 13.90
CA SER A 235 -26.54 10.63 13.88
C SER A 235 -25.74 10.43 15.16
N THR A 236 -24.82 11.34 15.46
CA THR A 236 -23.95 11.27 16.64
C THR A 236 -24.77 11.25 17.94
N ASN A 237 -25.79 12.10 18.04
CA ASN A 237 -26.66 12.13 19.21
C ASN A 237 -27.38 10.79 19.43
N ASN A 238 -27.89 10.17 18.36
CA ASN A 238 -28.57 8.87 18.47
C ASN A 238 -27.61 7.74 18.84
N LEU A 239 -26.36 7.76 18.33
CA LEU A 239 -25.33 6.79 18.68
C LEU A 239 -24.93 6.91 20.16
N ILE A 240 -24.71 8.13 20.65
CA ILE A 240 -24.40 8.39 22.07
C ILE A 240 -25.52 7.85 22.96
N ARG A 241 -26.77 8.18 22.67
CA ARG A 241 -27.95 7.69 23.43
C ARG A 241 -28.02 6.16 23.43
N ARG A 242 -27.87 5.54 22.26
CA ARG A 242 -27.91 4.07 22.12
C ARG A 242 -26.78 3.39 22.89
N TYR A 243 -25.57 3.94 22.86
CA TYR A 243 -24.45 3.40 23.63
C TYR A 243 -24.72 3.51 25.13
N ARG A 244 -25.12 4.69 25.62
CA ARG A 244 -25.43 4.94 27.03
C ARG A 244 -26.53 4.01 27.56
N SER A 245 -27.62 3.84 26.80
CA SER A 245 -28.73 2.97 27.21
C SER A 245 -28.33 1.50 27.34
N ARG A 246 -27.32 1.05 26.59
CA ARG A 246 -26.77 -0.31 26.67
C ARG A 246 -25.72 -0.46 27.76
N LYS A 247 -24.89 0.57 27.96
CA LYS A 247 -23.85 0.60 29.01
C LYS A 247 -24.44 0.52 30.42
N GLY A 248 -25.59 1.16 30.66
CA GLY A 248 -26.28 1.10 31.96
C GLY A 248 -27.21 -0.10 32.15
N ALA A 249 -27.35 -0.97 31.15
CA ALA A 249 -28.11 -2.22 31.24
C ALA A 249 -27.23 -3.44 31.58
N MET A 250 -25.92 -3.22 31.73
CA MET A 250 -24.94 -4.15 32.32
C MET A 250 -24.71 -3.76 33.77
#